data_AF-A0A7K1BVT5-F1
#
_entry.id   AF-A0A7K1BVT5-F1
#
_cell.length_a   1.000
_cell.length_b   1.000
_cell.length_c   1.000
_cell.angle_alpha   90.00
_cell.angle_beta   90.00
_cell.angle_gamma   90.00
#
_symmetry.space_group_name_H-M   'P 1'
#
loop_
_entity.id
_entity.type
_entity.pdbx_description
1 polymer ?
#
loop_
_entity_poly.entity_id
_entity_poly.type
_entity_poly.pdbx_seq_one_letter_code
_entity_poly.pdbx_strand_id
1 'polypeptide(L)' 'KDPLHGKTLAFIVEALVQHFGWEDLGQHIPINCFNIDPSIQSSLKFLRKTPWARKKVEELYIRMVS' A
#
# COMPACT_ATOMS: atom_id res chain seq x y z
N LYS A 1 -10.06 18.53 2.15
CA LYS A 1 -8.85 18.10 2.89
C LYS A 1 -8.15 17.07 2.04
N ASP A 2 -6.88 17.26 1.71
CA ASP A 2 -6.10 16.28 0.93
C ASP A 2 -5.67 15.14 1.89
N PRO A 3 -6.22 13.92 1.74
CA PRO A 3 -5.93 12.80 2.63
C PRO A 3 -4.48 12.31 2.56
N LEU A 4 -3.73 12.65 1.50
CA LEU A 4 -2.34 12.27 1.34
C LEU A 4 -1.36 13.32 1.89
N HIS A 5 -1.84 14.52 2.24
CA HIS A 5 -0.97 15.61 2.64
C HIS A 5 -0.12 15.26 3.87
N GLY A 6 1.20 15.30 3.71
CA GLY A 6 2.17 14.96 4.76
C GLY A 6 2.33 13.47 5.04
N LYS A 7 1.72 12.58 4.25
CA LYS A 7 1.84 11.12 4.43
C LYS A 7 2.95 10.57 3.54
N THR A 8 3.82 9.76 4.14
CA THR A 8 4.85 9.02 3.38
C THR A 8 4.27 7.73 2.82
N LEU A 9 4.90 7.17 1.78
CA LEU A 9 4.51 5.86 1.26
C LEU A 9 4.62 4.75 2.32
N ALA A 10 5.59 4.86 3.24
CA ALA A 10 5.71 3.93 4.37
C ALA A 10 4.49 3.99 5.28
N PHE A 11 4.07 5.19 5.67
CA PHE A 11 2.88 5.40 6.49
C PHE A 11 1.62 4.82 5.83
N ILE A 12 1.47 5.05 4.51
CA ILE A 12 0.30 4.57 3.76
C ILE A 12 0.24 3.03 3.77
N VAL A 13 1.36 2.37 3.46
CA VAL A 13 1.43 0.91 3.43
C VAL A 13 1.20 0.34 4.84
N GLU A 14 1.82 0.91 5.87
CA GLU A 14 1.62 0.49 7.27
C GLU A 14 0.15 0.62 7.70
N ALA A 15 -0.50 1.74 7.39
CA ALA A 15 -1.90 1.97 7.73
C ALA A 15 -2.82 0.96 7.02
N LEU A 16 -2.59 0.70 5.74
CA LEU A 16 -3.35 -0.28 4.97
C LEU A 16 -3.15 -1.70 5.51
N VAL A 17 -1.92 -2.09 5.86
CA VAL A 17 -1.63 -3.41 6.43
C VAL A 17 -2.25 -3.54 7.82
N GLN A 18 -2.27 -2.49 8.63
CA GLN A 18 -2.93 -2.49 9.94
C GLN A 18 -4.45 -2.62 9.82
N HIS A 19 -5.05 -2.07 8.77
CA HIS A 19 -6.50 -2.09 8.58
C HIS A 19 -7.00 -3.37 7.90
N PHE A 20 -6.33 -3.80 6.83
CA PHE A 20 -6.75 -4.93 5.99
C PHE A 20 -5.94 -6.20 6.25
N GLY A 21 -4.68 -6.09 6.67
CA GLY A 21 -3.74 -7.20 6.61
C GLY A 21 -3.21 -7.45 5.20
N TRP A 22 -2.22 -8.33 5.09
CA TRP A 22 -1.53 -8.60 3.82
C TRP A 22 -2.37 -9.39 2.83
N GLU A 23 -3.19 -10.33 3.31
CA GLU A 23 -4.02 -11.18 2.46
C GLU A 23 -5.04 -10.35 1.67
N ASP A 24 -5.82 -9.50 2.34
CA ASP A 24 -6.78 -8.59 1.71
C ASP A 24 -6.09 -7.57 0.80
N LEU A 25 -4.92 -7.05 1.19
CA LEU A 25 -4.13 -6.18 0.33
C LEU A 25 -3.71 -6.87 -0.97
N GLY A 26 -3.37 -8.15 -0.91
CA GLY A 26 -3.07 -8.99 -2.06
C GLY A 26 -4.27 -9.17 -3.00
N GLN A 27 -5.49 -9.20 -2.46
CA GLN A 27 -6.73 -9.26 -3.25
C GLN A 27 -7.03 -7.92 -3.92
N HIS A 28 -6.88 -6.81 -3.19
CA HIS A 28 -7.10 -5.47 -3.75
C HIS A 28 -6.03 -5.08 -4.77
N ILE A 29 -4.79 -5.49 -4.53
CA ILE A 29 -3.61 -5.13 -5.33
C ILE A 29 -2.83 -6.42 -5.57
N PRO A 30 -3.13 -7.17 -6.66
CA PRO A 30 -2.54 -8.47 -6.92
C PRO A 30 -1.08 -8.33 -7.39
N ILE A 31 -0.19 -8.09 -6.43
CA ILE A 31 1.26 -8.03 -6.62
C ILE A 31 1.94 -9.05 -5.71
N ASN A 32 3.01 -9.65 -6.22
CA ASN A 32 3.71 -10.72 -5.50
C ASN A 32 4.25 -10.27 -4.13
N CYS A 33 4.60 -9.00 -3.96
CA CYS A 33 5.16 -8.53 -2.68
C CYS A 33 4.16 -8.53 -1.51
N PHE A 34 2.85 -8.61 -1.79
CA PHE A 34 1.81 -8.73 -0.75
C PHE A 34 1.40 -10.19 -0.51
N ASN A 35 1.61 -11.06 -1.49
CA ASN A 35 1.21 -12.47 -1.43
C ASN A 35 2.35 -13.43 -1.03
N ILE A 36 3.61 -13.04 -1.25
CA ILE A 36 4.78 -13.89 -1.03
C ILE A 36 5.75 -13.17 -0.11
N ASP A 37 5.94 -13.71 1.11
CA ASP A 37 6.80 -13.16 2.17
C ASP A 37 6.60 -11.65 2.37
N PRO A 38 5.36 -11.24 2.74
CA PRO A 38 5.02 -9.84 2.76
C PRO A 38 5.74 -9.11 3.90
N SER A 39 6.41 -8.01 3.55
CA SER A 39 7.04 -7.12 4.51
C SER A 39 6.92 -5.67 4.06
N ILE A 40 6.98 -4.74 5.02
CA ILE A 40 6.97 -3.30 4.74
C ILE A 40 8.19 -2.93 3.87
N GLN A 41 9.37 -3.45 4.18
CA GLN A 41 10.60 -3.10 3.45
C GLN A 41 10.59 -3.61 2.00
N SER A 42 10.19 -4.87 1.76
CA SER A 42 10.10 -5.45 0.42
C SER A 42 9.06 -4.71 -0.43
N SER A 43 7.90 -4.41 0.18
CA SER A 43 6.83 -3.63 -0.43
C SER A 43 7.30 -2.24 -0.83
N LEU A 44 7.94 -1.49 0.07
CA LEU A 44 8.43 -0.14 -0.24
C LEU A 44 9.48 -0.14 -1.36
N LYS A 45 10.40 -1.12 -1.35
CA LYS A 45 11.39 -1.26 -2.42
C LYS A 45 10.72 -1.54 -3.77
N PHE A 46 9.69 -2.37 -3.80
CA PHE A 46 8.90 -2.67 -5.00
C PHE A 46 8.11 -1.44 -5.48
N LEU A 47 7.32 -0.83 -4.61
CA LEU A 47 6.48 0.33 -4.92
C LEU A 47 7.29 1.56 -5.33
N ARG A 48 8.56 1.66 -4.91
CA ARG A 48 9.50 2.69 -5.40
C ARG A 48 9.85 2.51 -6.88
N LYS A 49 9.96 1.26 -7.35
CA LYS A 49 10.33 0.91 -8.73
C LYS A 49 9.13 0.70 -9.66
N THR A 50 7.94 0.54 -9.10
CA THR A 50 6.71 0.21 -9.84
C THR A 50 5.63 1.27 -9.61
N PRO A 51 5.63 2.39 -10.38
CA PRO A 51 4.75 3.54 -10.13
C PRO A 51 3.25 3.22 -10.20
N TRP A 52 2.83 2.35 -11.14
CA TRP A 52 1.42 1.98 -11.27
C TRP A 52 0.89 1.27 -10.01
N ALA A 53 1.73 0.45 -9.35
CA ALA A 53 1.36 -0.26 -8.14
C ALA A 53 1.29 0.71 -6.96
N ARG A 54 2.24 1.66 -6.87
CA ARG A 54 2.17 2.75 -5.87
C ARG A 54 0.88 3.53 -5.99
N LYS A 55 0.49 3.92 -7.20
CA LYS A 55 -0.75 4.65 -7.43
C LYS A 55 -1.98 3.88 -6.92
N LYS A 56 -2.06 2.56 -7.15
CA LYS A 56 -3.14 1.72 -6.60
C LYS A 56 -3.15 1.69 -5.07
N VAL A 57 -1.98 1.63 -4.43
CA VAL A 57 -1.85 1.69 -2.97
C VAL A 57 -2.34 3.04 -2.43
N GLU A 58 -1.93 4.14 -3.05
CA GLU A 58 -2.38 5.50 -2.68
C GLU A 58 -3.89 5.66 -2.86
N GLU A 59 -4.44 5.19 -3.99
CA GLU A 59 -5.89 5.21 -4.26
C GLU A 59 -6.69 4.39 -3.24
N LEU A 60 -6.20 3.20 -2.87
CA LEU A 60 -6.84 2.36 -1.86
C LEU A 60 -6.85 3.05 -0.49
N TYR A 61 -5.74 3.70 -0.12
CA TYR A 61 -5.66 4.47 1.11
C TYR A 61 -6.63 5.66 1.11
N ILE A 62 -6.72 6.41 0.00
CA ILE A 62 -7.71 7.49 -0.14
C ILE A 62 -9.12 6.94 0.09
N ARG A 63 -9.48 5.80 -0.51
CA ARG A 63 -10.79 5.17 -0.33
C ARG A 63 -11.06 4.72 1.10
N MET A 64 -10.02 4.29 1.83
CA MET A 64 -10.13 3.88 3.23
C MET A 64 -10.39 5.08 4.17
N VAL A 65 -9.84 6.25 3.87
CA VAL A 65 -9.90 7.43 4.76
C VAL A 65 -10.88 8.53 4.32
N SER A 66 -11.47 8.39 3.12
CA SER A 66 -12.51 9.29 2.61
C SER A 66 -13.88 8.83 3.05
#